data_AF-A0A966VB96-F1
#
_entry.id   AF-A0A966VB96-F1
#
_cell.length_a   1.000
_cell.length_b   1.000
_cell.length_c   1.000
_cell.angle_alpha   90.00
_cell.angle_beta   90.00
_cell.angle_gamma   90.00
#
_symmetry.space_group_name_H-M   'P 1'
#
loop_
_entity.id
_entity.type
_entity.pdbx_description
1 polymer ?
#
loop_
_entity_poly.entity_id
_entity_poly.type
_entity_poly.pdbx_seq_one_letter_code
_entity_poly.pdbx_strand_id
1 'polypeptide(L)' 'MAHYAFLDENNVVTEVIVGKDETDTAHDWEQWYGDFRGQVCKRTSYNTACGVHRLGGVPY' A
#
# COMPACT_ATOMS: atom_id res chain seq x y z
N MET A 1 9.05 0.37 7.13
CA MET A 1 8.76 1.34 6.05
C MET A 1 7.67 0.71 5.19
N ALA A 2 6.49 1.33 5.12
CA ALA A 2 5.34 0.72 4.46
C ALA A 2 5.22 1.22 3.02
N HIS A 3 4.74 0.35 2.12
CA HIS A 3 4.43 0.74 0.75
C HIS A 3 2.93 0.87 0.58
N TYR A 4 2.50 1.77 -0.29
CA TYR A 4 1.09 2.01 -0.58
C TYR A 4 0.90 2.02 -2.10
N ALA A 5 -0.03 1.22 -2.57
CA ALA A 5 -0.43 1.14 -3.97
C ALA A 5 -1.72 1.93 -4.18
N PHE A 6 -1.75 2.73 -5.25
CA PHE A 6 -2.97 3.37 -5.73
C PHE A 6 -3.61 2.49 -6.79
N LEU A 7 -4.90 2.24 -6.63
CA LEU A 7 -5.73 1.47 -7.53
C LEU A 7 -6.65 2.42 -8.30
N ASP A 8 -6.79 2.17 -9.60
CA ASP A 8 -7.81 2.80 -10.43
C ASP A 8 -9.20 2.16 -10.23
N GLU A 9 -10.18 2.65 -10.99
CA GLU A 9 -11.57 2.14 -11.00
C GLU A 9 -11.69 0.66 -11.43
N ASN A 10 -10.66 0.10 -12.09
CA ASN A 10 -10.59 -1.29 -12.51
C ASN A 10 -9.80 -2.18 -11.53
N ASN A 11 -9.43 -1.66 -10.35
CA ASN A 11 -8.54 -2.30 -9.38
C ASN A 11 -7.13 -2.58 -9.92
N VAL A 12 -6.68 -1.81 -10.91
CA VAL A 12 -5.32 -1.90 -11.46
C VAL A 12 -4.42 -0.94 -10.70
N VAL A 13 -3.27 -1.44 -10.23
CA VAL A 13 -2.26 -0.61 -9.57
C VAL A 13 -1.66 0.35 -10.58
N THR A 14 -1.85 1.65 -10.36
CA THR A 14 -1.34 2.71 -11.23
C THR A 14 0.00 3.23 -10.74
N GLU A 15 0.18 3.34 -9.42
CA GLU A 15 1.36 3.90 -8.80
C GLU A 15 1.59 3.29 -7.42
N VAL A 16 2.85 3.18 -7.00
CA VAL A 16 3.23 2.70 -5.67
C VAL A 16 4.16 3.72 -5.03
N ILE A 17 3.77 4.21 -3.85
CA ILE A 17 4.54 5.14 -3.04
C ILE A 17 5.09 4.47 -1.79
N VAL A 18 6.17 5.03 -1.26
CA VAL A 18 6.71 4.67 0.05
C VAL A 18 6.16 5.67 1.06
N GLY A 19 5.44 5.18 2.06
CA GLY A 19 4.81 6.01 3.07
C GLY A 19 5.38 5.80 4.46
N LYS A 20 4.68 6.38 5.44
CA LYS A 20 4.98 6.23 6.87
C LYS A 20 4.92 4.76 7.31
N ASP A 21 5.76 4.44 8.30
CA ASP A 21 5.97 3.08 8.81
C ASP A 21 4.72 2.50 9.47
N GLU A 22 4.58 1.17 9.47
CA GLU A 22 3.44 0.47 10.08
C GLU A 22 3.36 0.64 11.61
N THR A 23 4.46 1.06 12.23
CA THR A 23 4.53 1.37 13.66
C THR A 23 3.89 2.72 14.02
N ASP A 24 3.57 3.55 13.02
CA ASP A 24 2.96 4.87 13.21
C ASP A 24 1.43 4.74 13.06
N THR A 25 0.76 4.31 14.12
CA THR A 25 -0.73 4.23 14.22
C THR A 25 -1.39 5.55 14.58
N ALA A 26 -0.67 6.67 14.47
CA ALA A 26 -1.21 7.98 14.81
C ALA A 26 -2.33 8.44 13.86
N HIS A 27 -2.34 7.94 12.62
CA HIS A 27 -3.35 8.22 11.60
C HIS A 27 -3.56 7.00 10.68
N ASP A 28 -4.76 6.89 10.10
CA ASP A 28 -5.04 5.98 8.99
C ASP A 28 -4.38 6.51 7.71
N TRP A 29 -3.09 6.23 7.56
CA TRP A 29 -2.30 6.63 6.39
C TRP A 29 -2.87 6.11 5.08
N GLU A 30 -3.47 4.92 5.08
CA GLU A 30 -4.14 4.37 3.89
C GLU A 30 -5.26 5.32 3.41
N GLN A 31 -6.10 5.78 4.33
CA GLN A 31 -7.17 6.70 4.02
C GLN A 31 -6.63 8.09 3.67
N TRP A 32 -5.62 8.58 4.40
CA TRP A 32 -4.99 9.87 4.14
C TRP A 32 -4.39 9.96 2.73
N TYR A 33 -3.63 8.94 2.30
CA TYR A 33 -3.07 8.90 0.96
C TYR A 33 -4.16 8.72 -0.10
N GLY A 34 -5.20 7.93 0.20
CA GLY A 34 -6.34 7.74 -0.69
C GLY A 34 -7.10 9.04 -0.93
N ASP A 35 -7.43 9.77 0.14
CA ASP A 35 -8.10 11.08 0.09
C ASP A 35 -7.22 12.15 -0.56
N PHE A 36 -5.90 12.15 -0.28
CA PHE A 36 -4.95 13.08 -0.89
C PHE A 36 -4.87 12.92 -2.40
N ARG A 37 -4.92 11.68 -2.91
CA ARG A 37 -4.84 11.38 -4.34
C ARG A 37 -6.21 11.32 -5.03
N GLY A 38 -7.29 11.12 -4.26
CA GLY A 38 -8.62 10.82 -4.78
C GLY A 38 -8.72 9.43 -5.42
N GLN A 39 -7.90 8.48 -4.99
CA GLN A 39 -7.85 7.12 -5.53
C GLN A 39 -7.88 6.09 -4.40
N VAL A 40 -8.28 4.85 -4.71
CA VAL A 40 -8.25 3.78 -3.72
C VAL A 40 -6.80 3.50 -3.38
N CYS A 41 -6.41 3.81 -2.15
CA CYS A 41 -5.08 3.47 -1.64
C CYS A 41 -5.18 2.18 -0.84
N LYS A 42 -4.24 1.27 -1.08
CA LYS A 42 -4.08 0.04 -0.31
C LYS A 42 -2.64 -0.13 0.11
N ARG A 43 -2.42 -0.52 1.37
CA ARG A 43 -1.09 -0.90 1.82
C ARG A 43 -0.62 -2.13 1.03
N THR A 44 0.64 -2.11 0.62
CA THR A 44 1.31 -3.20 -0.09
C THR A 44 2.73 -3.36 0.44
N SER A 45 3.41 -4.43 0.06
CA SER A 45 4.83 -4.62 0.34
C SER A 45 5.54 -4.99 -0.95
N TYR A 46 6.68 -4.36 -1.25
CA TYR A 46 7.47 -4.69 -2.46
C TYR A 46 7.89 -6.16 -2.50
N ASN A 47 7.93 -6.81 -1.34
CA ASN A 47 8.26 -8.21 -1.22
C ASN A 47 7.10 -9.14 -1.51
N THR A 48 5.85 -8.64 -1.58
CA THR A 48 4.66 -9.41 -1.91
C THR A 48 4.26 -9.13 -3.36
N ALA A 49 4.38 -10.14 -4.22
CA ALA A 49 3.82 -10.09 -5.56
C ALA A 49 2.84 -11.25 -5.73
N CYS A 50 1.60 -10.96 -6.13
CA CYS A 50 0.57 -11.98 -6.35
C CYS A 50 0.31 -12.89 -5.11
N GLY A 51 0.29 -12.30 -3.91
CA GLY A 51 0.12 -13.05 -2.66
C GLY A 51 1.33 -13.91 -2.24
N VAL A 52 2.45 -13.82 -2.97
CA VAL A 52 3.68 -14.56 -2.66
C VAL A 52 4.73 -13.58 -2.16
N HIS A 53 5.14 -13.76 -0.91
CA HIS A 53 6.25 -12.99 -0.33
C HIS A 53 7.59 -13.59 -0.81
N ARG A 54 8.33 -12.89 -1.67
CA ARG A 54 9.58 -13.36 -2.32
C ARG A 54 10.71 -13.68 -1.34
N LEU A 55 10.63 -13.17 -0.11
CA LEU A 55 11.61 -13.39 0.96
C LEU A 55 11.10 -14.29 2.11
N GLY A 56 9.95 -14.97 1.94
CA GLY A 56 9.45 -15.93 2.94
C GLY A 56 8.83 -15.30 4.21
N GLY A 57 8.34 -14.07 4.12
CA GLY A 57 7.56 -13.38 5.15
C GLY A 57 6.07 -13.52 4.91
N VAL A 58 5.26 -12.85 5.75
CA VAL A 58 3.81 -12.84 5.60
C VAL A 58 3.45 -11.89 4.44
N PRO A 59 2.66 -12.33 3.44
CA PRO A 59 2.18 -11.46 2.39
C PRO A 59 1.12 -10.50 2.94
N TYR A 60 1.39 -9.20 2.81
CA TYR A 60 0.44 -8.11 3.02
C TYR A 60 0.15 -7.43 1.68
#